data_AF-A0A7F5R557-F1
#
_entry.id   AF-A0A7F5R557-F1
#
_cell.length_a   1.000
_cell.length_b   1.000
_cell.length_c   1.000
_cell.angle_alpha   90.00
_cell.angle_beta   90.00
_cell.angle_gamma   90.00
#
_symmetry.space_group_name_H-M   'P 1'
#
loop_
_entity.id
_entity.type
_entity.pdbx_description
1 polymer ?
#
loop_
_entity_poly.entity_id
_entity_poly.type
_entity_poly.pdbx_seq_one_letter_code
_entity_poly.pdbx_strand_id
1 'polypeptide(L)'
;MCNNILEARKLFDDVLLRRDRAEKTRNALNVLSRFRFLFCLPCIIDRHMQKQDYDIIINDYMRVKNLFNRTEVPVFKTALYETEKRIMALQKMLHDNLQKMPISIEEQKRLIRYLINLDAPYEPAWDAIQSHVNYINLRFKECYDEHKSAEAVLAQELAKLKNSHSSSKFNKYNIQTQDTLNCIPENVLFIEDLCDILSQLFPNLWKLGHSYFTGELLHVKIEPGKQVAFKHVVLTIIETFCKMLRAAVIPHTLDKNVDKSTVGSWSVKDINIIALWLPNILRHVRSSYNILIKLDLPNEALNIVSDLILDLKIFCMSVLFKQATEQVRQLQKQEDWKIEFNGVTGLPLKYEQHLQNVVQLVKESVLISEQKEASLSESPVAQKELEKNVESLFLVFYDVLKNLTFQNENGEEEGCTAVVSQLIGTPVSAYRNYGSTKEVLLWEHKLLKVLANCQYMTNTVLNNIFELFNKSGIAMSRASIEKIMNKFSVLEKTVLETYLEQKSDPLVGTIEPSMYLGKFDWDCVNPVSLILDYNKNKNVKSHL
;
A
#
# COMPACT_ATOMS: atom_id res chain seq x y z
N MET A 1 76.18 45.24 76.95
CA MET A 1 76.37 45.13 75.48
C MET A 1 75.64 43.92 74.86
N CYS A 2 75.52 42.76 75.53
CA CYS A 2 74.90 41.57 74.92
C CYS A 2 73.36 41.66 74.71
N ASN A 3 72.61 42.39 75.56
CA ASN A 3 71.15 42.51 75.41
C ASN A 3 70.72 43.35 74.19
N ASN A 4 71.43 44.44 73.88
CA ASN A 4 71.14 45.26 72.69
C ASN A 4 71.33 44.51 71.37
N ILE A 5 72.24 43.54 71.32
CA ILE A 5 72.52 42.75 70.10
C ILE A 5 71.41 41.71 69.85
N LEU A 6 70.83 41.15 70.92
CA LEU A 6 69.69 40.23 70.86
C LEU A 6 68.39 40.94 70.47
N GLU A 7 68.14 42.13 71.00
CA GLU A 7 67.00 42.95 70.60
C GLU A 7 67.13 43.45 69.16
N ALA A 8 68.33 43.85 68.73
CA ALA A 8 68.60 44.20 67.34
C ALA A 8 68.34 43.01 66.40
N ARG A 9 68.81 41.79 66.73
CA ARG A 9 68.50 40.59 65.92
C ARG A 9 67.00 40.30 65.84
N LYS A 10 66.26 40.39 66.96
CA LYS A 10 64.79 40.23 66.94
C LYS A 10 64.10 41.29 66.09
N LEU A 11 64.53 42.55 66.17
CA LEU A 11 64.02 43.62 65.32
C LEU A 11 64.33 43.38 63.84
N PHE A 12 65.53 42.93 63.51
CA PHE A 12 65.90 42.58 62.13
C PHE A 12 65.10 41.38 61.62
N ASP A 13 64.92 40.33 62.42
CA ASP A 13 64.10 39.16 62.07
C ASP A 13 62.63 39.57 61.85
N ASP A 14 62.08 40.44 62.69
CA ASP A 14 60.72 40.98 62.53
C ASP A 14 60.57 41.85 61.27
N VAL A 15 61.59 42.64 60.94
CA VAL A 15 61.60 43.45 59.70
C VAL A 15 61.76 42.56 58.47
N LEU A 16 62.61 41.54 58.53
CA LEU A 16 62.78 40.55 57.47
C LEU A 16 61.49 39.74 57.26
N LEU A 17 60.80 39.32 58.33
CA LEU A 17 59.51 38.64 58.24
C LEU A 17 58.41 39.53 57.68
N ARG A 18 58.38 40.83 58.01
CA ARG A 18 57.43 41.79 57.43
C ARG A 18 57.73 42.03 55.95
N ARG A 19 59.00 42.15 55.57
CA ARG A 19 59.44 42.28 54.18
C ARG A 19 59.10 41.03 53.38
N ASP A 20 59.41 39.84 53.90
CA ASP A 20 59.12 38.56 53.25
C ASP A 20 57.60 38.33 53.13
N ARG A 21 56.80 38.75 54.12
CA ARG A 21 55.33 38.75 54.01
C ARG A 21 54.87 39.71 52.92
N ALA A 22 55.37 40.93 52.89
CA ALA A 22 55.03 41.92 51.88
C ALA A 22 55.45 41.48 50.47
N GLU A 23 56.57 40.78 50.35
CA GLU A 23 57.08 40.26 49.09
C GLU A 23 56.30 39.03 48.64
N LYS A 24 55.91 38.14 49.56
CA LYS A 24 54.99 37.03 49.27
C LYS A 24 53.61 37.53 48.85
N THR A 25 53.04 38.54 49.52
CA THR A 25 51.76 39.13 49.10
C THR A 25 51.89 39.85 47.75
N ARG A 26 52.98 40.58 47.52
CA ARG A 26 53.26 41.19 46.20
C ARG A 26 53.39 40.14 45.10
N ASN A 27 54.08 39.03 45.37
CA ASN A 27 54.27 37.96 44.40
C ASN A 27 52.94 37.22 44.13
N ALA A 28 52.16 36.92 45.17
CA ALA A 28 50.82 36.36 45.03
C ALA A 28 49.89 37.27 44.21
N LEU A 29 49.90 38.58 44.46
CA LEU A 29 49.13 39.56 43.69
C LEU A 29 49.59 39.64 42.23
N ASN A 30 50.90 39.56 41.97
CA ASN A 30 51.44 39.53 40.61
C ASN A 30 51.08 38.24 39.86
N VAL A 31 51.04 37.10 40.54
CA VAL A 31 50.59 35.82 39.97
C VAL A 31 49.09 35.88 39.68
N LEU A 32 48.27 36.40 40.60
CA LEU A 32 46.83 36.57 40.39
C LEU A 32 46.51 37.57 39.27
N SER A 33 47.30 38.63 39.11
CA SER A 33 47.09 39.60 38.02
C SER A 33 47.52 39.04 36.66
N ARG A 34 48.66 38.34 36.58
CA ARG A 34 49.12 37.69 35.35
C ARG A 34 48.24 36.52 34.91
N PHE A 35 47.76 35.72 35.86
CA PHE A 35 46.96 34.52 35.58
C PHE A 35 45.48 34.71 35.93
N ARG A 36 45.01 35.97 35.98
CA ARG A 36 43.60 36.32 36.23
C ARG A 36 42.66 35.53 35.33
N PHE A 37 43.04 35.35 34.07
CA PHE A 37 42.28 34.57 33.10
C PHE A 37 42.02 33.13 33.55
N LEU A 38 43.04 32.42 34.08
CA LEU A 38 42.89 31.04 34.57
C LEU A 38 41.92 30.96 35.76
N PHE A 39 42.07 31.87 36.74
CA PHE A 39 41.27 31.84 37.95
C PHE A 39 39.83 32.34 37.75
N CYS A 40 39.61 33.21 36.77
CA CYS A 40 38.27 33.68 36.41
C CYS A 40 37.58 32.77 35.38
N LEU A 41 38.31 31.84 34.76
CA LEU A 41 37.82 30.97 33.69
C LEU A 41 36.55 30.19 34.07
N PRO A 42 36.43 29.56 35.26
CA PRO A 42 35.20 28.86 35.63
C PRO A 42 33.98 29.79 35.66
N CYS A 43 34.12 31.00 36.19
CA CYS A 43 33.04 31.99 36.21
C CYS A 43 32.68 32.52 34.82
N ILE A 44 33.67 32.63 33.93
CA ILE A 44 33.47 33.02 32.53
C ILE A 44 32.72 31.92 31.79
N ILE A 45 33.11 30.65 31.96
CA ILE A 45 32.41 29.48 31.41
C ILE A 45 30.94 29.49 31.85
N ASP A 46 30.65 29.73 33.12
CA ASP A 46 29.28 29.77 33.64
C ASP A 46 28.44 30.85 32.98
N ARG A 47 29.03 32.04 32.79
CA ARG A 47 28.37 33.17 32.18
C ARG A 47 28.11 32.94 30.69
N HIS A 48 29.05 32.32 29.97
CA HIS A 48 28.87 31.97 28.57
C HIS A 48 27.95 30.76 28.36
N MET A 49 27.90 29.85 29.33
CA MET A 49 26.96 28.73 29.35
C MET A 49 25.51 29.22 29.46
N GLN A 50 25.26 30.28 30.24
CA GLN A 50 23.95 30.93 30.30
C GLN A 50 23.56 31.65 29.01
N LYS A 51 24.55 32.12 28.23
CA LYS A 51 24.34 32.86 26.97
C LYS A 51 24.29 31.98 25.73
N GLN A 52 24.56 30.67 25.87
CA GLN A 52 24.67 29.70 24.76
C GLN A 52 25.81 29.98 23.76
N ASP A 53 26.81 30.78 24.15
CA ASP A 53 27.98 31.09 23.31
C ASP A 53 29.08 30.02 23.49
N TYR A 54 28.88 28.85 22.88
CA TYR A 54 29.77 27.69 23.08
C TYR A 54 31.14 27.83 22.38
N ASP A 55 31.22 28.58 21.28
CA ASP A 55 32.48 28.80 20.53
C ASP A 55 33.55 29.50 21.37
N ILE A 56 33.14 30.48 22.18
CA ILE A 56 34.04 31.23 23.05
C ILE A 56 34.59 30.31 24.14
N ILE A 57 33.72 29.48 24.74
CA ILE A 57 34.10 28.53 25.78
C ILE A 57 35.14 27.53 25.25
N ILE A 58 34.94 27.01 24.05
CA ILE A 58 35.85 26.06 23.41
C ILE A 58 37.22 26.70 23.15
N ASN A 59 37.25 27.91 22.59
CA ASN A 59 38.50 28.61 22.32
C ASN A 59 39.27 28.96 23.60
N ASP A 60 38.58 29.42 24.63
CA ASP A 60 39.16 29.75 25.92
C ASP A 60 39.69 28.50 26.63
N TYR A 61 38.95 27.38 26.57
CA TYR A 61 39.41 26.09 27.09
C TYR A 61 40.65 25.57 26.36
N MET A 62 40.65 25.58 25.03
CA MET A 62 41.79 25.13 24.23
C MET A 62 43.04 25.98 24.49
N ARG A 63 42.87 27.30 24.63
CA ARG A 63 43.96 28.20 25.02
C ARG A 63 44.54 27.83 26.38
N VAL A 64 43.69 27.54 27.37
CA VAL A 64 44.11 27.19 28.73
C VAL A 64 44.80 25.82 28.75
N LYS A 65 44.23 24.83 28.05
CA LYS A 65 44.81 23.50 27.91
C LYS A 65 46.20 23.54 27.27
N ASN A 66 46.36 24.30 26.19
CA ASN A 66 47.65 24.45 25.51
C ASN A 66 48.71 25.19 26.34
N LEU A 67 48.31 26.19 27.12
CA LEU A 67 49.23 27.00 27.92
C LEU A 67 49.65 26.33 29.25
N PHE A 68 48.77 25.54 29.87
CA PHE A 68 48.95 25.07 31.24
C PHE A 68 49.04 23.54 31.40
N ASN A 69 48.93 22.76 30.32
CA ASN A 69 48.95 21.28 30.33
C ASN A 69 50.15 20.63 31.05
N ARG A 70 51.29 21.34 31.18
CA ARG A 70 52.52 20.82 31.80
C ARG A 70 52.91 21.52 33.10
N THR A 71 52.01 22.26 33.72
CA THR A 71 52.35 22.99 34.96
C THR A 71 52.36 22.10 36.20
N GLU A 72 53.45 22.15 36.98
CA GLU A 72 53.62 21.37 38.21
C GLU A 72 53.07 22.07 39.47
N VAL A 73 52.59 23.31 39.35
CA VAL A 73 52.14 24.13 40.48
C VAL A 73 50.76 23.65 40.99
N PRO A 74 50.62 23.32 42.29
CA PRO A 74 49.40 22.71 42.84
C PRO A 74 48.16 23.61 42.76
N VAL A 75 48.33 24.93 42.88
CA VAL A 75 47.23 25.91 42.80
C VAL A 75 46.64 25.99 41.38
N PHE A 76 47.49 25.87 40.35
CA PHE A 76 47.01 25.82 38.97
C PHE A 76 46.32 24.50 38.67
N LYS A 77 46.78 23.38 39.25
CA LYS A 77 46.07 22.08 39.15
C LYS A 77 44.67 22.14 39.75
N THR A 78 44.47 22.84 40.87
CA THR A 78 43.13 23.00 41.48
C THR A 78 42.20 23.86 40.62
N ALA A 79 42.71 24.94 40.04
CA ALA A 79 41.94 25.79 39.13
C ALA A 79 41.59 25.06 37.81
N LEU A 80 42.52 24.27 37.27
CA LEU A 80 42.28 23.41 36.11
C LEU A 80 41.24 22.35 36.41
N TYR A 81 41.29 21.70 37.59
CA TYR A 81 40.30 20.72 38.00
C TYR A 81 38.88 21.30 38.09
N GLU A 82 38.69 22.48 38.67
CA GLU A 82 37.36 23.12 38.73
C GLU A 82 36.88 23.54 37.33
N THR A 83 37.81 23.92 36.44
CA THR A 83 37.51 24.20 35.03
C THR A 83 37.07 22.94 34.29
N GLU A 84 37.80 21.83 34.43
CA GLU A 84 37.47 20.54 33.83
C GLU A 84 36.12 20.02 34.32
N LYS A 85 35.83 20.15 35.62
CA LYS A 85 34.53 19.81 36.19
C LYS A 85 33.39 20.59 35.54
N ARG A 86 33.59 21.88 35.27
CA ARG A 86 32.58 22.70 34.61
C ARG A 86 32.42 22.37 33.13
N ILE A 87 33.50 21.97 32.48
CA ILE A 87 33.48 21.48 31.10
C ILE A 87 32.80 20.13 31.00
N MET A 88 32.99 19.22 31.96
CA MET A 88 32.23 17.96 32.02
C MET A 88 30.73 18.23 32.16
N ALA A 89 30.33 19.20 32.97
CA ALA A 89 28.92 19.62 33.07
C ALA A 89 28.40 20.19 31.74
N LEU A 90 29.22 20.98 31.03
CA LEU A 90 28.89 21.50 29.70
C LEU A 90 28.78 20.38 28.66
N GLN A 91 29.73 19.43 28.64
CA GLN A 91 29.70 18.26 27.76
C GLN A 91 28.43 17.45 27.99
N LYS A 92 28.05 17.20 29.25
CA LYS A 92 26.81 16.49 29.58
C LYS A 92 25.58 17.24 29.06
N MET A 93 25.49 18.55 29.30
CA MET A 93 24.38 19.36 28.81
C MET A 93 24.30 19.40 27.27
N LEU A 94 25.43 19.52 26.59
CA LEU A 94 25.51 19.47 25.13
C LEU A 94 25.11 18.09 24.59
N HIS A 95 25.49 17.02 25.28
CA HIS A 95 25.09 15.65 24.96
C HIS A 95 23.58 15.43 25.17
N ASP A 96 23.01 15.88 26.29
CA ASP A 96 21.56 15.84 26.53
C ASP A 96 20.80 16.63 25.46
N ASN A 97 21.34 17.78 25.04
CA ASN A 97 20.75 18.57 23.95
C ASN A 97 20.91 17.91 22.58
N LEU A 98 21.93 17.09 22.36
CA LEU A 98 22.11 16.28 21.14
C LEU A 98 21.11 15.13 21.04
N GLN A 99 20.69 14.60 22.20
CA GLN A 99 19.67 13.54 22.28
C GLN A 99 18.23 14.06 22.15
N LYS A 100 17.99 15.35 22.38
CA LYS A 100 16.65 15.96 22.27
C LYS A 100 16.22 16.13 20.82
N MET A 101 15.48 15.16 20.27
CA MET A 101 14.87 15.28 18.94
C MET A 101 13.53 16.03 19.00
N PRO A 102 13.14 16.82 17.97
CA PRO A 102 13.82 17.03 16.68
C PRO A 102 14.86 18.19 16.70
N ILE A 103 16.01 17.99 16.05
CA ILE A 103 17.08 19.00 15.88
C ILE A 103 17.35 19.17 14.38
N SER A 104 17.67 20.39 13.94
CA SER A 104 18.16 20.60 12.57
C SER A 104 19.52 19.92 12.35
N ILE A 105 19.78 19.45 11.13
CA ILE A 105 21.07 18.82 10.79
C ILE A 105 22.23 19.78 11.09
N GLU A 106 22.07 21.07 10.82
CA GLU A 106 23.12 22.07 11.03
C GLU A 106 23.46 22.27 12.51
N GLU A 107 22.44 22.33 13.36
CA GLU A 107 22.62 22.42 14.80
C GLU A 107 23.20 21.14 15.37
N GLN A 108 22.77 19.97 14.88
CA GLN A 108 23.33 18.68 15.28
C GLN A 108 24.82 18.59 14.87
N LYS A 109 25.16 18.98 13.65
CA LYS A 109 26.55 19.10 13.16
C LYS A 109 27.37 20.11 13.98
N ARG A 110 26.75 21.20 14.44
CA ARG A 110 27.40 22.20 15.31
C ARG A 110 27.66 21.67 16.72
N LEU A 111 26.67 21.01 17.34
CA LEU A 111 26.81 20.37 18.65
C LEU A 111 27.85 19.25 18.63
N ILE A 112 27.89 18.44 17.56
CA ILE A 112 28.92 17.41 17.37
C ILE A 112 30.31 18.05 17.30
N ARG A 113 30.48 19.13 16.53
CA ARG A 113 31.76 19.88 16.46
C ARG A 113 32.17 20.42 17.83
N TYR A 114 31.23 20.95 18.61
CA TYR A 114 31.51 21.45 19.95
C TYR A 114 31.96 20.34 20.91
N LEU A 115 31.28 19.20 20.90
CA LEU A 115 31.62 18.07 21.75
C LEU A 115 32.97 17.43 21.38
N ILE A 116 33.30 17.38 20.09
CA ILE A 116 34.62 16.89 19.63
C ILE A 116 35.73 17.85 20.06
N ASN A 117 35.55 19.16 19.87
CA ASN A 117 36.56 20.15 20.26
C ASN A 117 36.77 20.25 21.79
N LEU A 118 35.79 19.77 22.58
CA LEU A 118 35.89 19.70 24.04
C LEU A 118 36.57 18.40 24.52
N ASP A 119 37.08 17.54 23.62
CA ASP A 119 37.65 16.21 23.91
C ASP A 119 36.70 15.37 24.79
N ALA A 120 35.44 15.23 24.36
CA ALA A 120 34.49 14.35 25.04
C ALA A 120 34.98 12.88 25.03
N PRO A 121 34.82 12.12 26.14
CA PRO A 121 35.26 10.72 26.22
C PRO A 121 34.37 9.73 25.44
N TYR A 122 33.25 10.20 24.91
CA TYR A 122 32.29 9.42 24.11
C TYR A 122 32.44 9.75 22.63
N GLU A 123 31.67 9.09 21.76
CA GLU A 123 31.55 9.45 20.35
C GLU A 123 30.24 10.18 20.07
N PRO A 124 30.20 11.52 20.21
CA PRO A 124 28.99 12.33 20.00
C PRO A 124 28.28 12.06 18.68
N ALA A 125 29.04 11.83 17.61
CA ALA A 125 28.48 11.61 16.28
C ALA A 125 27.75 10.27 16.18
N TRP A 126 28.23 9.21 16.84
CA TRP A 126 27.55 7.92 16.86
C TRP A 126 26.29 7.97 17.74
N ASP A 127 26.37 8.61 18.91
CA ASP A 127 25.22 8.77 19.81
C ASP A 127 24.11 9.64 19.19
N ALA A 128 24.49 10.63 18.39
CA ALA A 128 23.57 11.42 17.57
C ALA A 128 22.83 10.57 16.54
N ILE A 129 23.55 9.69 15.82
CA ILE A 129 22.95 8.73 14.88
C ILE A 129 21.98 7.80 15.62
N GLN A 130 22.39 7.24 16.76
CA GLN A 130 21.55 6.34 17.54
C GLN A 130 20.29 7.03 18.07
N SER A 131 20.40 8.28 18.49
CA SER A 131 19.26 9.10 18.94
C SER A 131 18.26 9.34 17.81
N HIS A 132 18.76 9.60 16.59
CA HIS A 132 17.93 9.80 15.40
C HIS A 132 17.23 8.51 14.95
N VAL A 133 17.93 7.37 15.06
CA VAL A 133 17.36 6.03 14.80
C VAL A 133 16.26 5.69 15.80
N ASN A 134 16.50 5.93 17.09
CA ASN A 134 15.51 5.72 18.14
C ASN A 134 14.30 6.63 17.93
N TYR A 135 14.51 7.87 17.50
CA TYR A 135 13.44 8.81 17.19
C TYR A 135 12.59 8.37 15.99
N ILE A 136 13.20 7.91 14.89
CA ILE A 136 12.45 7.37 13.74
C ILE A 136 11.57 6.19 14.18
N ASN A 137 12.14 5.24 14.93
CA ASN A 137 11.40 4.08 15.42
C ASN A 137 10.30 4.46 16.42
N LEU A 138 10.52 5.48 17.25
CA LEU A 138 9.49 6.01 18.14
C LEU A 138 8.34 6.63 17.33
N ARG A 139 8.65 7.48 16.35
CA ARG A 139 7.64 8.11 15.48
C ARG A 139 6.81 7.09 14.70
N PHE A 140 7.45 6.03 14.22
CA PHE A 140 6.76 4.91 13.58
C PHE A 140 5.75 4.24 14.51
N LYS A 141 6.11 4.03 15.78
CA LYS A 141 5.21 3.45 16.79
C LYS A 141 4.09 4.40 17.20
N GLU A 142 4.41 5.68 17.43
CA GLU A 142 3.42 6.71 17.76
C GLU A 142 2.36 6.83 16.67
N CYS A 143 2.79 6.92 15.40
CA CYS A 143 1.91 6.92 14.23
C CYS A 143 1.01 5.69 14.20
N TYR A 144 1.56 4.50 14.45
CA TYR A 144 0.77 3.26 14.50
C TYR A 144 -0.28 3.29 15.63
N ASP A 145 0.11 3.73 16.83
CA ASP A 145 -0.78 3.77 18.00
C ASP A 145 -1.89 4.83 17.85
N GLU A 146 -1.58 5.99 17.26
CA GLU A 146 -2.53 7.05 16.96
C GLU A 146 -3.65 6.57 16.02
N HIS A 147 -3.29 6.01 14.86
CA HIS A 147 -4.29 5.51 13.90
C HIS A 147 -5.04 4.28 14.41
N LYS A 148 -4.39 3.43 15.20
CA LYS A 148 -5.07 2.29 15.84
C LYS A 148 -6.07 2.75 16.90
N SER A 149 -5.75 3.81 17.64
CA SER A 149 -6.68 4.41 18.59
C SER A 149 -7.86 5.07 17.86
N ALA A 150 -7.62 5.75 16.75
CA ALA A 150 -8.66 6.34 15.89
C ALA A 150 -9.58 5.25 15.31
N GLU A 151 -9.02 4.14 14.82
CA GLU A 151 -9.78 2.97 14.36
C GLU A 151 -10.68 2.40 15.48
N ALA A 152 -10.17 2.30 16.71
CA ALA A 152 -10.94 1.82 17.86
C ALA A 152 -12.08 2.79 18.25
N VAL A 153 -11.87 4.10 18.15
CA VAL A 153 -12.90 5.12 18.40
C VAL A 153 -14.01 5.02 17.36
N LEU A 154 -13.66 4.96 16.07
CA LEU A 154 -14.62 4.80 14.98
C LEU A 154 -15.42 3.49 15.13
N ALA A 155 -14.76 2.39 15.50
CA ALA A 155 -15.43 1.12 15.76
C ALA A 155 -16.44 1.19 16.93
N GLN A 156 -16.10 1.93 17.99
CA GLN A 156 -17.01 2.15 19.12
C GLN A 156 -18.22 3.02 18.75
N GLU A 157 -18.02 4.07 17.94
CA GLU A 157 -19.13 4.91 17.46
C GLU A 157 -20.10 4.12 16.59
N LEU A 158 -19.58 3.30 15.67
CA LEU A 158 -20.38 2.40 14.85
C LEU A 158 -21.15 1.35 15.69
N ALA A 159 -20.55 0.87 16.79
CA ALA A 159 -21.21 -0.06 17.71
C ALA A 159 -22.34 0.61 18.52
N LYS A 160 -22.15 1.88 18.96
CA LYS A 160 -23.18 2.66 19.66
C LYS A 160 -24.40 2.96 18.77
N LEU A 161 -24.16 3.24 17.48
CA LEU A 161 -25.24 3.43 16.49
C LEU A 161 -26.06 2.16 16.27
N LYS A 162 -25.41 0.98 16.24
CA LYS A 162 -26.11 -0.31 16.11
C LYS A 162 -26.95 -0.68 17.34
N ASN A 163 -26.53 -0.27 18.54
CA ASN A 163 -27.22 -0.59 19.79
C ASN A 163 -28.38 0.35 20.13
N SER A 164 -28.56 1.46 19.41
CA SER A 164 -29.66 2.43 19.65
C SER A 164 -30.93 2.17 18.84
N HIS A 165 -30.98 1.14 17.98
CA HIS A 165 -32.19 0.79 17.24
C HIS A 165 -32.96 -0.36 17.88
N SER A 166 -33.85 -0.03 18.81
CA SER A 166 -35.00 -0.85 19.16
C SER A 166 -35.99 -0.92 17.98
N SER A 167 -36.24 -2.13 17.50
CA SER A 167 -37.45 -2.59 16.77
C SER A 167 -37.94 -1.78 15.55
N SER A 168 -37.39 -2.06 14.37
CA SER A 168 -38.18 -2.17 13.13
C SER A 168 -37.46 -3.05 12.11
N LYS A 169 -38.07 -4.18 11.75
CA LYS A 169 -37.55 -5.23 10.85
C LYS A 169 -37.55 -4.86 9.35
N PHE A 170 -37.24 -3.62 8.98
CA PHE A 170 -37.06 -3.24 7.57
C PHE A 170 -35.86 -2.31 7.43
N ASN A 171 -35.08 -2.51 6.36
CA ASN A 171 -33.83 -1.83 5.98
C ASN A 171 -32.50 -2.36 6.55
N LYS A 172 -32.28 -3.68 6.42
CA LYS A 172 -30.92 -4.27 6.49
C LYS A 172 -30.05 -3.99 5.24
N TYR A 173 -30.61 -3.35 4.21
CA TYR A 173 -29.94 -3.08 2.93
C TYR A 173 -29.69 -1.59 2.64
N ASN A 174 -30.07 -0.67 3.55
CA ASN A 174 -29.99 0.78 3.27
C ASN A 174 -29.29 1.60 4.37
N ILE A 175 -28.54 0.96 5.26
CA ILE A 175 -27.58 1.61 6.17
C ILE A 175 -26.16 1.42 5.61
N GLN A 176 -26.01 1.60 4.29
CA GLN A 176 -24.78 2.11 3.71
C GLN A 176 -25.10 3.55 3.37
N THR A 177 -25.11 4.43 4.38
CA THR A 177 -25.12 5.86 4.11
C THR A 177 -23.91 6.15 3.24
N GLN A 178 -24.13 6.86 2.13
CA GLN A 178 -23.08 7.33 1.20
C GLN A 178 -21.91 8.00 1.93
N ASP A 179 -22.14 8.50 3.15
CA ASP A 179 -21.14 9.11 4.01
C ASP A 179 -20.08 8.13 4.57
N THR A 180 -20.42 6.85 4.81
CA THR A 180 -19.44 5.84 5.30
C THR A 180 -18.53 5.26 4.22
N LEU A 181 -18.93 5.35 2.94
CA LEU A 181 -18.12 4.95 1.79
C LEU A 181 -17.07 6.00 1.40
N ASN A 182 -17.23 7.24 1.89
CA ASN A 182 -16.35 8.37 1.60
C ASN A 182 -15.32 8.66 2.70
N CYS A 183 -15.37 7.98 3.85
CA CYS A 183 -14.32 8.10 4.86
C CYS A 183 -13.11 7.28 4.44
N ILE A 184 -11.96 7.94 4.29
CA ILE A 184 -10.67 7.30 4.04
C ILE A 184 -10.40 6.37 5.24
N PRO A 185 -10.15 5.07 5.01
CA PRO A 185 -9.83 4.16 6.09
C PRO A 185 -8.57 4.59 6.84
N GLU A 186 -8.57 4.52 8.17
CA GLU A 186 -7.43 4.91 9.01
C GLU A 186 -6.13 4.17 8.68
N ASN A 187 -6.24 2.94 8.16
CA ASN A 187 -5.10 2.17 7.68
C ASN A 187 -4.49 2.75 6.38
N VAL A 188 -5.26 3.45 5.55
CA VAL A 188 -4.74 4.17 4.37
C VAL A 188 -4.03 5.45 4.81
N LEU A 189 -4.64 6.21 5.73
CA LEU A 189 -4.03 7.43 6.30
C LEU A 189 -2.72 7.10 7.02
N PHE A 190 -2.69 6.02 7.80
CA PHE A 190 -1.47 5.52 8.43
C PHE A 190 -0.34 5.28 7.41
N ILE A 191 -0.64 4.74 6.24
CA ILE A 191 0.37 4.47 5.20
C ILE A 191 0.92 5.77 4.62
N GLU A 192 0.04 6.74 4.37
CA GLU A 192 0.42 8.07 3.89
C GLU A 192 1.33 8.77 4.90
N ASP A 193 0.91 8.83 6.16
CA ASP A 193 1.67 9.46 7.25
C ASP A 193 2.99 8.73 7.51
N LEU A 194 3.01 7.39 7.45
CA LEU A 194 4.24 6.61 7.60
C LEU A 194 5.23 6.87 6.45
N CYS A 195 4.75 6.95 5.22
CA CYS A 195 5.56 7.31 4.04
C CYS A 195 6.14 8.72 4.19
N ASP A 196 5.36 9.66 4.72
CA ASP A 196 5.79 11.04 4.94
C ASP A 196 6.83 11.15 6.07
N ILE A 197 6.63 10.43 7.19
CA ILE A 197 7.60 10.36 8.28
C ILE A 197 8.94 9.82 7.77
N LEU A 198 8.92 8.74 7.00
CA LEU A 198 10.15 8.19 6.40
C LEU A 198 10.80 9.23 5.47
N SER A 199 10.02 9.84 4.58
CA SER A 199 10.47 10.81 3.59
C SER A 199 11.10 12.07 4.22
N GLN A 200 10.65 12.47 5.41
CA GLN A 200 11.17 13.66 6.12
C GLN A 200 12.37 13.33 7.02
N LEU A 201 12.31 12.24 7.78
CA LEU A 201 13.31 11.95 8.83
C LEU A 201 14.50 11.15 8.32
N PHE A 202 14.29 10.25 7.36
CA PHE A 202 15.33 9.35 6.86
C PHE A 202 16.45 10.06 6.08
N PRO A 203 16.18 11.04 5.19
CA PRO A 203 17.25 11.78 4.50
C PRO A 203 18.22 12.46 5.46
N ASN A 204 17.71 12.93 6.60
CA ASN A 204 18.52 13.61 7.62
C ASN A 204 19.48 12.61 8.30
N LEU A 205 19.00 11.41 8.63
CA LEU A 205 19.82 10.31 9.15
C LEU A 205 20.93 9.93 8.15
N TRP A 206 20.56 9.77 6.89
CA TRP A 206 21.49 9.33 5.84
C TRP A 206 22.58 10.38 5.60
N LYS A 207 22.21 11.66 5.51
CA LYS A 207 23.18 12.76 5.38
C LYS A 207 24.10 12.86 6.59
N LEU A 208 23.59 12.64 7.80
CA LEU A 208 24.41 12.62 9.02
C LEU A 208 25.41 11.46 9.01
N GLY A 209 24.95 10.25 8.69
CA GLY A 209 25.81 9.08 8.55
C GLY A 209 26.87 9.27 7.45
N HIS A 210 26.48 9.82 6.30
CA HIS A 210 27.42 10.12 5.22
C HIS A 210 28.47 11.15 5.64
N SER A 211 28.08 12.28 6.25
CA SER A 211 29.05 13.27 6.76
C SER A 211 29.93 12.73 7.90
N TYR A 212 29.47 11.73 8.65
CA TYR A 212 30.28 11.02 9.65
C TYR A 212 31.38 10.15 9.01
N PHE A 213 31.03 9.33 8.01
CA PHE A 213 31.99 8.42 7.37
C PHE A 213 32.91 9.10 6.34
N THR A 214 32.46 10.21 5.72
CA THR A 214 33.29 10.98 4.77
C THR A 214 34.30 11.91 5.45
N GLY A 215 34.25 12.04 6.78
CA GLY A 215 35.19 12.88 7.53
C GLY A 215 34.90 14.38 7.46
N GLU A 216 33.80 14.80 6.81
CA GLU A 216 33.34 16.20 6.80
C GLU A 216 33.08 16.75 8.21
N LEU A 217 32.79 15.87 9.17
CA LEU A 217 32.49 16.21 10.57
C LEU A 217 33.66 16.01 11.55
N LEU A 218 34.92 15.98 11.06
CA LEU A 218 36.20 16.04 11.81
C LEU A 218 37.03 14.75 11.88
N HIS A 219 38.32 14.99 12.12
CA HIS A 219 39.49 14.12 12.38
C HIS A 219 39.34 13.04 13.47
N VAL A 220 38.25 12.28 13.47
CA VAL A 220 38.07 11.12 14.36
C VAL A 220 38.49 9.85 13.60
N LYS A 221 39.35 9.03 14.20
CA LYS A 221 39.67 7.70 13.67
C LYS A 221 38.40 6.85 13.74
N ILE A 222 37.73 6.66 12.61
CA ILE A 222 36.54 5.81 12.53
C ILE A 222 36.93 4.40 12.99
N GLU A 223 36.27 3.90 14.02
CA GLU A 223 36.48 2.53 14.48
C GLU A 223 36.09 1.51 13.38
N PRO A 224 36.92 0.50 13.10
CA PRO A 224 36.60 -0.54 12.14
C PRO A 224 35.40 -1.35 12.64
N GLY A 225 34.25 -1.21 11.98
CA GLY A 225 32.99 -1.92 12.31
C GLY A 225 31.75 -1.05 12.34
N LYS A 226 31.87 0.26 12.58
CA LYS A 226 30.69 1.16 12.67
C LYS A 226 29.98 1.36 11.33
N GLN A 227 30.70 1.22 10.22
CA GLN A 227 30.10 1.23 8.89
C GLN A 227 29.15 0.04 8.68
N VAL A 228 29.52 -1.14 9.19
CA VAL A 228 28.68 -2.34 9.14
C VAL A 228 27.47 -2.20 10.06
N ALA A 229 27.68 -1.68 11.28
CA ALA A 229 26.59 -1.39 12.21
C ALA A 229 25.60 -0.37 11.64
N PHE A 230 26.08 0.70 11.01
CA PHE A 230 25.22 1.70 10.36
C PHE A 230 24.44 1.10 9.19
N LYS A 231 25.08 0.28 8.35
CA LYS A 231 24.39 -0.46 7.28
C LYS A 231 23.27 -1.33 7.84
N HIS A 232 23.53 -2.06 8.93
CA HIS A 232 22.53 -2.89 9.59
C HIS A 232 21.35 -2.06 10.12
N VAL A 233 21.63 -0.95 10.78
CA VAL A 233 20.60 -0.02 11.29
C VAL A 233 19.71 0.52 10.16
N VAL A 234 20.30 0.93 9.04
CA VAL A 234 19.55 1.39 7.87
C VAL A 234 18.65 0.30 7.32
N LEU A 235 19.15 -0.93 7.19
CA LEU A 235 18.36 -2.08 6.77
C LEU A 235 17.21 -2.35 7.74
N THR A 236 17.45 -2.36 9.05
CA THR A 236 16.41 -2.59 10.06
C THR A 236 15.29 -1.56 10.01
N ILE A 237 15.61 -0.27 9.79
CA ILE A 237 14.58 0.78 9.66
C ILE A 237 13.70 0.51 8.44
N ILE A 238 14.31 0.20 7.29
CA ILE A 238 13.61 -0.06 6.03
C ILE A 238 12.77 -1.35 6.13
N GLU A 239 13.31 -2.41 6.75
CA GLU A 239 12.56 -3.63 7.02
C GLU A 239 11.36 -3.37 7.93
N THR A 240 11.55 -2.60 9.01
CA THR A 240 10.46 -2.27 9.94
C THR A 240 9.37 -1.45 9.23
N PHE A 241 9.76 -0.47 8.41
CA PHE A 241 8.86 0.28 7.54
C PHE A 241 8.06 -0.63 6.62
N CYS A 242 8.73 -1.51 5.86
CA CYS A 242 8.05 -2.42 4.94
C CYS A 242 7.14 -3.41 5.67
N LYS A 243 7.51 -3.89 6.86
CA LYS A 243 6.67 -4.80 7.66
C LYS A 243 5.40 -4.11 8.17
N MET A 244 5.49 -2.86 8.61
CA MET A 244 4.32 -2.06 9.01
C MET A 244 3.36 -1.82 7.85
N LEU A 245 3.89 -1.50 6.67
CA LEU A 245 3.07 -1.37 5.45
C LEU A 245 2.41 -2.69 5.05
N ARG A 246 3.15 -3.81 5.09
CA ARG A 246 2.57 -5.13 4.83
C ARG A 246 1.47 -5.46 5.83
N ALA A 247 1.61 -5.13 7.10
CA ALA A 247 0.58 -5.39 8.10
C ALA A 247 -0.71 -4.60 7.83
N ALA A 248 -0.61 -3.38 7.30
CA ALA A 248 -1.77 -2.52 7.01
C ALA A 248 -2.53 -2.94 5.74
N VAL A 249 -1.82 -3.39 4.70
CA VAL A 249 -2.41 -3.67 3.37
C VAL A 249 -2.52 -5.16 3.05
N ILE A 250 -1.47 -5.93 3.34
CA ILE A 250 -1.32 -7.34 2.94
C ILE A 250 -0.89 -8.20 4.15
N PRO A 251 -1.77 -8.38 5.17
CA PRO A 251 -1.41 -9.11 6.38
C PRO A 251 -1.05 -10.58 6.10
N HIS A 252 -1.49 -11.13 4.96
CA HIS A 252 -1.27 -12.53 4.57
C HIS A 252 0.14 -12.80 4.02
N THR A 253 0.89 -11.76 3.62
CA THR A 253 2.30 -11.89 3.21
C THR A 253 3.30 -11.84 4.37
N LEU A 254 2.83 -11.56 5.59
CA LEU A 254 3.65 -11.56 6.79
C LEU A 254 3.74 -12.97 7.39
N ASP A 255 4.90 -13.29 7.98
CA ASP A 255 5.05 -14.53 8.73
C ASP A 255 4.25 -14.43 10.04
N LYS A 256 3.24 -15.30 10.17
CA LYS A 256 2.24 -15.29 11.25
C LYS A 256 2.85 -15.45 12.65
N ASN A 257 4.07 -15.97 12.74
CA ASN A 257 4.70 -16.32 14.02
C ASN A 257 5.68 -15.26 14.56
N VAL A 258 6.35 -14.48 13.69
CA VAL A 258 7.41 -13.54 14.10
C VAL A 258 6.96 -12.07 14.04
N ASP A 259 6.15 -11.71 13.04
CA ASP A 259 5.84 -10.30 12.76
C ASP A 259 4.53 -9.83 13.43
N LYS A 260 3.71 -10.77 13.92
CA LYS A 260 2.41 -10.48 14.54
C LYS A 260 2.53 -9.86 15.94
N SER A 261 3.62 -10.15 16.65
CA SER A 261 3.92 -9.60 17.99
C SER A 261 4.57 -8.22 17.94
N THR A 262 5.20 -7.86 16.82
CA THR A 262 5.97 -6.61 16.66
C THR A 262 5.20 -5.51 15.94
N VAL A 263 4.24 -5.86 15.07
CA VAL A 263 3.55 -4.91 14.18
C VAL A 263 2.03 -4.83 14.45
N GLY A 264 1.51 -5.71 15.30
CA GLY A 264 0.08 -5.77 15.63
C GLY A 264 -0.81 -6.14 14.44
N SER A 265 -2.13 -6.19 14.68
CA SER A 265 -3.12 -6.55 13.66
C SER A 265 -4.11 -5.40 13.48
N TRP A 266 -4.32 -5.00 12.23
CA TRP A 266 -5.40 -4.09 11.84
C TRP A 266 -6.74 -4.83 11.81
N SER A 267 -7.84 -4.12 12.08
CA SER A 267 -9.16 -4.75 12.20
C SER A 267 -9.93 -4.84 10.87
N VAL A 268 -9.38 -4.26 9.79
CA VAL A 268 -10.10 -4.11 8.52
C VAL A 268 -10.44 -5.46 7.89
N LYS A 269 -11.75 -5.75 7.87
CA LYS A 269 -12.34 -7.01 7.38
C LYS A 269 -12.72 -6.98 5.90
N ASP A 270 -12.83 -5.79 5.29
CA ASP A 270 -13.34 -5.65 3.93
C ASP A 270 -12.27 -5.20 2.94
N ILE A 271 -11.65 -6.19 2.29
CA ILE A 271 -10.71 -6.04 1.17
C ILE A 271 -11.26 -5.09 0.09
N ASN A 272 -12.59 -5.04 -0.07
CA ASN A 272 -13.29 -4.22 -1.05
C ASN A 272 -13.21 -2.71 -0.76
N ILE A 273 -13.03 -2.28 0.49
CA ILE A 273 -12.89 -0.85 0.83
C ILE A 273 -11.45 -0.41 0.59
N ILE A 274 -10.49 -1.24 1.01
CA ILE A 274 -9.05 -1.00 0.76
C ILE A 274 -8.78 -0.95 -0.75
N ALA A 275 -9.46 -1.79 -1.54
CA ALA A 275 -9.39 -1.87 -3.00
C ALA A 275 -9.40 -0.51 -3.71
N LEU A 276 -10.25 0.41 -3.25
CA LEU A 276 -10.46 1.72 -3.84
C LEU A 276 -9.23 2.65 -3.67
N TRP A 277 -8.45 2.42 -2.62
CA TRP A 277 -7.33 3.28 -2.23
C TRP A 277 -5.96 2.71 -2.59
N LEU A 278 -5.90 1.46 -3.08
CA LEU A 278 -4.66 0.79 -3.48
C LEU A 278 -3.80 1.56 -4.50
N PRO A 279 -4.37 2.19 -5.54
CA PRO A 279 -3.57 3.02 -6.44
C PRO A 279 -2.92 4.21 -5.74
N ASN A 280 -3.59 4.81 -4.75
CA ASN A 280 -3.04 5.92 -3.98
C ASN A 280 -1.90 5.44 -3.06
N ILE A 281 -2.13 4.35 -2.32
CA ILE A 281 -1.09 3.70 -1.50
C ILE A 281 0.16 3.41 -2.33
N LEU A 282 -0.01 2.83 -3.51
CA LEU A 282 1.10 2.52 -4.40
C LEU A 282 1.86 3.79 -4.81
N ARG A 283 1.18 4.90 -5.07
CA ARG A 283 1.81 6.19 -5.36
C ARG A 283 2.63 6.73 -4.19
N HIS A 284 2.13 6.67 -2.96
CA HIS A 284 2.86 7.14 -1.77
C HIS A 284 4.10 6.28 -1.47
N VAL A 285 3.98 4.96 -1.60
CA VAL A 285 5.11 4.04 -1.45
C VAL A 285 6.16 4.25 -2.56
N ARG A 286 5.73 4.45 -3.82
CA ARG A 286 6.63 4.81 -4.92
C ARG A 286 7.34 6.15 -4.69
N SER A 287 6.63 7.16 -4.20
CA SER A 287 7.24 8.47 -3.85
C SER A 287 8.35 8.31 -2.82
N SER A 288 8.10 7.52 -1.77
CA SER A 288 9.10 7.19 -0.75
C SER A 288 10.29 6.44 -1.35
N TYR A 289 10.04 5.46 -2.22
CA TYR A 289 11.09 4.73 -2.92
C TYR A 289 11.96 5.62 -3.82
N ASN A 290 11.36 6.58 -4.53
CA ASN A 290 12.09 7.56 -5.33
C ASN A 290 13.01 8.45 -4.49
N ILE A 291 12.59 8.82 -3.27
CA ILE A 291 13.44 9.55 -2.33
C ILE A 291 14.63 8.68 -1.89
N LEU A 292 14.39 7.40 -1.60
CA LEU A 292 15.44 6.44 -1.26
C LEU A 292 16.43 6.23 -2.42
N ILE A 293 15.97 6.17 -3.66
CA ILE A 293 16.84 6.09 -4.85
C ILE A 293 17.70 7.35 -4.96
N LYS A 294 17.12 8.54 -4.81
CA LYS A 294 17.86 9.82 -4.86
C LYS A 294 18.92 9.97 -3.78
N LEU A 295 18.81 9.21 -2.69
CA LEU A 295 19.81 9.18 -1.62
C LEU A 295 20.96 8.20 -1.89
N ASP A 296 20.95 7.46 -3.01
CA ASP A 296 21.97 6.47 -3.38
C ASP A 296 22.23 5.41 -2.29
N LEU A 297 21.14 4.85 -1.76
CA LEU A 297 21.19 3.76 -0.75
C LEU A 297 21.77 2.44 -1.34
N PRO A 298 22.28 1.55 -0.48
CA PRO A 298 22.71 0.22 -0.89
C PRO A 298 21.59 -0.56 -1.60
N ASN A 299 21.94 -1.33 -2.63
CA ASN A 299 20.95 -2.12 -3.39
C ASN A 299 20.15 -3.09 -2.50
N GLU A 300 20.75 -3.64 -1.44
CA GLU A 300 20.05 -4.48 -0.46
C GLU A 300 18.83 -3.76 0.16
N ALA A 301 18.99 -2.50 0.55
CA ALA A 301 17.93 -1.68 1.11
C ALA A 301 16.85 -1.34 0.07
N LEU A 302 17.27 -1.03 -1.16
CA LEU A 302 16.34 -0.73 -2.26
C LEU A 302 15.54 -1.97 -2.69
N ASN A 303 16.15 -3.15 -2.64
CA ASN A 303 15.49 -4.42 -2.99
C ASN A 303 14.34 -4.72 -2.04
N ILE A 304 14.49 -4.48 -0.73
CA ILE A 304 13.43 -4.71 0.27
C ILE A 304 12.16 -3.90 -0.04
N VAL A 305 12.32 -2.65 -0.48
CA VAL A 305 11.20 -1.78 -0.88
C VAL A 305 10.67 -2.16 -2.27
N SER A 306 11.54 -2.54 -3.21
CA SER A 306 11.14 -3.02 -4.53
C SER A 306 10.29 -4.30 -4.43
N ASP A 307 10.66 -5.24 -3.56
CA ASP A 307 9.89 -6.46 -3.32
C ASP A 307 8.50 -6.14 -2.76
N LEU A 308 8.41 -5.17 -1.83
CA LEU A 308 7.13 -4.67 -1.32
C LEU A 308 6.28 -4.05 -2.44
N ILE A 309 6.88 -3.22 -3.31
CA ILE A 309 6.18 -2.61 -4.44
C ILE A 309 5.64 -3.69 -5.38
N LEU A 310 6.41 -4.75 -5.64
CA LEU A 310 5.98 -5.88 -6.46
C LEU A 310 4.81 -6.63 -5.83
N ASP A 311 4.87 -6.91 -4.53
CA ASP A 311 3.76 -7.54 -3.79
C ASP A 311 2.48 -6.67 -3.85
N LEU A 312 2.61 -5.36 -3.64
CA LEU A 312 1.51 -4.40 -3.72
C LEU A 312 0.93 -4.32 -5.14
N LYS A 313 1.77 -4.36 -6.17
CA LYS A 313 1.36 -4.40 -7.58
C LYS A 313 0.53 -5.66 -7.88
N ILE A 314 0.99 -6.84 -7.45
CA ILE A 314 0.27 -8.11 -7.62
C ILE A 314 -1.08 -8.08 -6.88
N PHE A 315 -1.07 -7.61 -5.63
CA PHE A 315 -2.29 -7.54 -4.83
C PHE A 315 -3.30 -6.54 -5.41
N CYS A 316 -2.87 -5.35 -5.82
CA CYS A 316 -3.71 -4.35 -6.49
C CYS A 316 -4.35 -4.92 -7.76
N MET A 317 -3.55 -5.59 -8.60
CA MET A 317 -4.03 -6.27 -9.80
C MET A 317 -5.10 -7.32 -9.47
N SER A 318 -4.83 -8.23 -8.54
CA SER A 318 -5.77 -9.29 -8.15
C SER A 318 -7.10 -8.73 -7.62
N VAL A 319 -7.04 -7.67 -6.81
CA VAL A 319 -8.23 -7.01 -6.28
C VAL A 319 -9.05 -6.32 -7.38
N LEU A 320 -8.40 -5.60 -8.31
CA LEU A 320 -9.08 -4.95 -9.44
C LEU A 320 -9.78 -5.99 -10.33
N PHE A 321 -9.13 -7.10 -10.67
CA PHE A 321 -9.75 -8.17 -11.44
C PHE A 321 -10.89 -8.86 -10.68
N LYS A 322 -10.76 -9.04 -9.36
CA LYS A 322 -11.84 -9.60 -8.55
C LYS A 322 -13.07 -8.69 -8.51
N GLN A 323 -12.88 -7.37 -8.37
CA GLN A 323 -13.96 -6.40 -8.47
C GLN A 323 -14.62 -6.42 -9.85
N ALA A 324 -13.81 -6.46 -10.92
CA ALA A 324 -14.30 -6.60 -12.29
C ALA A 324 -15.15 -7.87 -12.46
N THR A 325 -14.69 -8.99 -11.90
CA THR A 325 -15.38 -10.28 -11.96
C THR A 325 -16.75 -10.22 -11.27
N GLU A 326 -16.85 -9.53 -10.13
CA GLU A 326 -18.13 -9.34 -9.44
C GLU A 326 -19.07 -8.40 -10.20
N GLN A 327 -18.55 -7.33 -10.81
CA GLN A 327 -19.34 -6.46 -11.69
C GLN A 327 -19.89 -7.22 -12.90
N VAL A 328 -19.07 -8.08 -13.52
CA VAL A 328 -19.49 -8.96 -14.62
C VAL A 328 -20.60 -9.91 -14.16
N ARG A 329 -20.50 -10.49 -12.95
CA ARG A 329 -21.57 -11.33 -12.38
C ARG A 329 -22.90 -10.56 -12.24
N GLN A 330 -22.84 -9.27 -11.89
CA GLN A 330 -24.03 -8.44 -11.74
C GLN A 330 -24.71 -8.09 -13.07
N LEU A 331 -23.99 -8.18 -14.21
CA LEU A 331 -24.58 -7.97 -15.54
C LEU A 331 -25.76 -8.91 -15.81
N GLN A 332 -25.76 -10.11 -15.21
CA GLN A 332 -26.88 -11.04 -15.29
C GLN A 332 -28.23 -10.41 -14.90
N LYS A 333 -28.23 -9.49 -13.93
CA LYS A 333 -29.45 -8.82 -13.43
C LYS A 333 -29.82 -7.57 -14.23
N GLN A 334 -28.88 -7.04 -15.01
CA GLN A 334 -29.02 -5.81 -15.77
C GLN A 334 -29.40 -6.07 -17.24
N GLU A 335 -29.65 -7.33 -17.60
CA GLU A 335 -30.06 -7.71 -18.94
C GLU A 335 -31.45 -7.16 -19.27
N ASP A 336 -31.49 -6.28 -20.26
CA ASP A 336 -32.70 -5.61 -20.75
C ASP A 336 -33.37 -6.39 -21.90
N TRP A 337 -32.71 -7.46 -22.40
CA TRP A 337 -33.16 -8.32 -23.51
C TRP A 337 -33.53 -7.55 -24.79
N LYS A 338 -33.06 -6.30 -24.93
CA LYS A 338 -33.30 -5.49 -26.11
C LYS A 338 -32.29 -5.85 -27.20
N ILE A 339 -32.78 -6.01 -28.42
CA ILE A 339 -31.94 -6.24 -29.59
C ILE A 339 -31.46 -4.87 -30.07
N GLU A 340 -30.16 -4.64 -30.04
CA GLU A 340 -29.58 -3.36 -30.47
C GLU A 340 -29.01 -3.45 -31.89
N PHE A 341 -28.16 -4.46 -32.17
CA PHE A 341 -27.48 -4.63 -33.46
C PHE A 341 -27.35 -6.12 -33.83
N ASN A 342 -27.59 -6.47 -35.10
CA ASN A 342 -27.41 -7.83 -35.67
C ASN A 342 -28.07 -8.99 -34.90
N GLY A 343 -29.15 -8.75 -34.16
CA GLY A 343 -29.82 -9.80 -33.36
C GLY A 343 -29.19 -10.08 -32.00
N VAL A 344 -28.13 -9.35 -31.63
CA VAL A 344 -27.38 -9.47 -30.37
C VAL A 344 -27.94 -8.48 -29.34
N THR A 345 -27.92 -8.85 -28.06
CA THR A 345 -28.27 -7.92 -26.97
C THR A 345 -27.09 -7.00 -26.62
N GLY A 346 -27.31 -5.93 -25.87
CA GLY A 346 -26.24 -5.02 -25.45
C GLY A 346 -25.22 -5.63 -24.47
N LEU A 347 -25.45 -6.86 -23.99
CA LEU A 347 -24.64 -7.51 -22.94
C LEU A 347 -23.16 -7.71 -23.31
N PRO A 348 -22.82 -8.25 -24.50
CA PRO A 348 -21.43 -8.44 -24.90
C PRO A 348 -20.65 -7.13 -25.01
N LEU A 349 -21.32 -6.06 -25.45
CA LEU A 349 -20.73 -4.72 -25.56
C LEU A 349 -20.50 -4.09 -24.18
N LYS A 350 -21.47 -4.20 -23.25
CA LYS A 350 -21.31 -3.77 -21.86
C LYS A 350 -20.14 -4.50 -21.19
N TYR A 351 -19.99 -5.80 -21.44
CA TYR A 351 -18.86 -6.60 -20.97
C TYR A 351 -17.51 -6.11 -21.55
N GLU A 352 -17.44 -5.84 -22.86
CA GLU A 352 -16.24 -5.30 -23.51
C GLU A 352 -15.84 -3.93 -22.92
N GLN A 353 -16.79 -3.02 -22.71
CA GLN A 353 -16.55 -1.71 -22.10
C GLN A 353 -16.06 -1.83 -20.65
N HIS A 354 -16.64 -2.72 -19.85
CA HIS A 354 -16.15 -2.98 -18.50
C HIS A 354 -14.71 -3.49 -18.49
N LEU A 355 -14.37 -4.39 -19.41
CA LEU A 355 -13.00 -4.88 -19.56
C LEU A 355 -12.02 -3.79 -20.00
N GLN A 356 -12.41 -2.92 -20.93
CA GLN A 356 -11.58 -1.78 -21.36
C GLN A 356 -11.24 -0.86 -20.17
N ASN A 357 -12.23 -0.54 -19.33
CA ASN A 357 -12.02 0.30 -18.15
C ASN A 357 -11.08 -0.37 -17.13
N VAL A 358 -11.25 -1.66 -16.87
CA VAL A 358 -10.41 -2.40 -15.90
C VAL A 358 -8.97 -2.51 -16.42
N VAL A 359 -8.79 -2.82 -17.70
CA VAL A 359 -7.45 -2.90 -18.32
C VAL A 359 -6.76 -1.54 -18.31
N GLN A 360 -7.49 -0.44 -18.55
CA GLN A 360 -6.93 0.91 -18.46
C GLN A 360 -6.51 1.25 -17.02
N LEU A 361 -7.35 0.94 -16.02
CA LEU A 361 -7.00 1.15 -14.60
C LEU A 361 -5.77 0.35 -14.18
N VAL A 362 -5.67 -0.93 -14.60
CA VAL A 362 -4.49 -1.76 -14.34
C VAL A 362 -3.26 -1.20 -15.06
N LYS A 363 -3.41 -0.68 -16.28
CA LYS A 363 -2.34 -0.04 -17.03
C LYS A 363 -1.78 1.20 -16.33
N GLU A 364 -2.66 2.07 -15.86
CA GLU A 364 -2.27 3.34 -15.20
C GLU A 364 -1.71 3.13 -13.79
N SER A 365 -2.23 2.16 -13.03
CA SER A 365 -1.82 1.95 -11.64
C SER A 365 -0.63 1.00 -11.49
N VAL A 366 -0.66 -0.15 -12.17
CA VAL A 366 0.20 -1.31 -11.89
C VAL A 366 1.34 -1.46 -12.90
N LEU A 367 1.08 -1.19 -14.18
CA LEU A 367 2.03 -1.44 -15.28
C LEU A 367 3.05 -0.30 -15.53
N ILE A 368 2.85 0.89 -14.96
CA ILE A 368 3.88 1.94 -14.97
C ILE A 368 5.01 1.52 -14.02
N SER A 369 6.15 1.13 -14.57
CA SER A 369 7.38 0.93 -13.81
C SER A 369 8.20 2.21 -13.81
N GLU A 370 8.53 2.71 -12.62
CA GLU A 370 9.51 3.79 -12.45
C GLU A 370 10.92 3.22 -12.23
N GLN A 371 11.95 4.09 -12.21
CA GLN A 371 13.37 3.70 -12.24
C GLN A 371 13.73 2.67 -11.15
N LYS A 372 14.44 1.60 -11.55
CA LYS A 372 14.89 0.47 -10.70
C LYS A 372 13.79 -0.41 -10.08
N GLU A 373 12.51 -0.23 -10.43
CA GLU A 373 11.46 -1.16 -10.00
C GLU A 373 11.53 -2.50 -10.77
N ALA A 374 11.30 -3.60 -10.07
CA ALA A 374 11.06 -4.89 -10.71
C ALA A 374 9.78 -4.80 -11.57
N SER A 375 9.90 -5.14 -12.85
CA SER A 375 8.75 -5.14 -13.77
C SER A 375 7.89 -6.38 -13.53
N LEU A 376 6.55 -6.22 -13.48
CA LEU A 376 5.64 -7.37 -13.34
C LEU A 376 5.85 -8.41 -14.44
N SER A 377 6.22 -7.97 -15.63
CA SER A 377 6.49 -8.82 -16.79
C SER A 377 7.68 -9.77 -16.57
N GLU A 378 8.56 -9.50 -15.61
CA GLU A 378 9.73 -10.34 -15.32
C GLU A 378 9.42 -11.38 -14.21
N SER A 379 8.33 -11.20 -13.45
CA SER A 379 7.96 -12.09 -12.35
C SER A 379 7.05 -13.22 -12.81
N PRO A 380 7.47 -14.50 -12.71
CA PRO A 380 6.63 -15.64 -13.08
C PRO A 380 5.40 -15.80 -12.18
N VAL A 381 5.46 -15.29 -10.95
CA VAL A 381 4.32 -15.32 -10.00
C VAL A 381 3.26 -14.32 -10.44
N ALA A 382 3.67 -13.11 -10.82
CA ALA A 382 2.76 -12.08 -11.32
C ALA A 382 2.07 -12.52 -12.62
N GLN A 383 2.79 -13.14 -13.55
CA GLN A 383 2.22 -13.66 -14.79
C GLN A 383 1.18 -14.77 -14.54
N LYS A 384 1.47 -15.74 -13.67
CA LYS A 384 0.52 -16.81 -13.34
C LYS A 384 -0.75 -16.28 -12.67
N GLU A 385 -0.61 -15.33 -11.75
CA GLU A 385 -1.76 -14.74 -11.06
C GLU A 385 -2.61 -13.89 -12.04
N LEU A 386 -1.97 -13.19 -12.98
CA LEU A 386 -2.64 -12.48 -14.06
C LEU A 386 -3.42 -13.42 -14.99
N GLU A 387 -2.79 -14.50 -15.45
CA GLU A 387 -3.46 -15.52 -16.30
C GLU A 387 -4.69 -16.11 -15.60
N LYS A 388 -4.56 -16.44 -14.30
CA LYS A 388 -5.66 -16.98 -13.49
C LYS A 388 -6.82 -15.98 -13.32
N ASN A 389 -6.50 -14.72 -13.05
CA ASN A 389 -7.51 -13.68 -12.87
C ASN A 389 -8.26 -13.38 -14.18
N VAL A 390 -7.54 -13.36 -15.29
CA VAL A 390 -8.15 -13.18 -16.61
C VAL A 390 -9.01 -14.39 -16.99
N GLU A 391 -8.54 -15.62 -16.77
CA GLU A 391 -9.35 -16.84 -16.99
C GLU A 391 -10.64 -16.80 -16.14
N SER A 392 -10.54 -16.44 -14.86
CA SER A 392 -11.70 -16.31 -13.97
C SER A 392 -12.73 -15.32 -14.50
N LEU A 393 -12.29 -14.19 -15.07
CA LEU A 393 -13.18 -13.16 -15.59
C LEU A 393 -13.98 -13.68 -16.80
N PHE A 394 -13.33 -14.38 -17.72
CA PHE A 394 -14.00 -15.02 -18.86
C PHE A 394 -14.96 -16.13 -18.43
N LEU A 395 -14.58 -16.94 -17.43
CA LEU A 395 -15.43 -18.02 -16.91
C LEU A 395 -16.69 -17.50 -16.21
N VAL A 396 -16.60 -16.38 -15.48
CA VAL A 396 -17.79 -15.79 -14.87
C VAL A 396 -18.74 -15.25 -15.92
N PHE A 397 -18.25 -14.69 -17.03
CA PHE A 397 -19.13 -14.28 -18.12
C PHE A 397 -19.79 -15.49 -18.82
N TYR A 398 -19.06 -16.59 -19.00
CA TYR A 398 -19.63 -17.86 -19.43
C TYR A 398 -20.75 -18.32 -18.49
N ASP A 399 -20.52 -18.26 -17.17
CA ASP A 399 -21.54 -18.63 -16.17
C ASP A 399 -22.73 -17.68 -16.21
N VAL A 400 -22.54 -16.39 -16.50
CA VAL A 400 -23.64 -15.43 -16.70
C VAL A 400 -24.50 -15.85 -17.88
N LEU A 401 -23.91 -16.17 -19.04
CA LEU A 401 -24.68 -16.63 -20.20
C LEU A 401 -25.38 -17.96 -19.93
N LYS A 402 -24.70 -18.92 -19.31
CA LYS A 402 -25.29 -20.21 -18.90
C LYS A 402 -26.43 -20.03 -17.90
N ASN A 403 -26.30 -19.13 -16.93
CA ASN A 403 -27.35 -18.88 -15.96
C ASN A 403 -28.56 -18.19 -16.61
N LEU A 404 -28.35 -17.31 -17.60
CA LEU A 404 -29.44 -16.71 -18.37
C LEU A 404 -30.23 -17.74 -19.20
N THR A 405 -29.63 -18.88 -19.57
CA THR A 405 -30.31 -19.94 -20.32
C THR A 405 -31.04 -20.93 -19.42
N PHE A 406 -30.48 -21.29 -18.25
CA PHE A 406 -31.00 -22.38 -17.42
C PHE A 406 -31.64 -21.97 -16.07
N GLN A 407 -31.49 -20.73 -15.58
CA GLN A 407 -32.04 -20.36 -14.25
C GLN A 407 -33.58 -20.24 -14.18
N ASN A 408 -34.30 -20.27 -15.29
CA ASN A 408 -35.76 -20.20 -15.26
C ASN A 408 -36.43 -21.58 -15.08
N GLU A 409 -35.70 -22.70 -14.97
CA GLU A 409 -36.33 -24.03 -14.78
C GLU A 409 -36.98 -24.19 -13.39
N ASN A 410 -36.56 -23.37 -12.41
CA ASN A 410 -36.94 -23.52 -11.00
C ASN A 410 -37.92 -22.45 -10.49
N GLY A 411 -38.39 -21.55 -11.35
CA GLY A 411 -39.34 -20.51 -11.01
C GLY A 411 -40.68 -20.79 -11.70
N GLU A 412 -41.72 -21.00 -10.90
CA GLU A 412 -43.12 -21.18 -11.25
C GLU A 412 -43.59 -20.22 -12.38
N GLU A 413 -43.40 -20.60 -13.64
CA GLU A 413 -44.18 -20.12 -14.78
C GLU A 413 -44.83 -21.32 -15.47
N GLU A 414 -45.65 -22.07 -14.72
CA GLU A 414 -46.61 -23.08 -15.24
C GLU A 414 -47.68 -22.47 -16.19
N GLY A 415 -47.53 -21.23 -16.66
CA GLY A 415 -48.53 -20.53 -17.47
C GLY A 415 -48.26 -20.50 -18.98
N CYS A 416 -47.06 -20.86 -19.44
CA CYS A 416 -46.69 -20.75 -20.85
C CYS A 416 -45.98 -22.02 -21.37
N THR A 417 -46.44 -23.21 -20.98
CA THR A 417 -46.33 -24.34 -21.90
C THR A 417 -47.05 -23.92 -23.17
N ALA A 418 -46.33 -23.93 -24.30
CA ALA A 418 -46.94 -23.77 -25.60
C ALA A 418 -48.02 -24.84 -25.73
N VAL A 419 -49.26 -24.47 -25.43
CA VAL A 419 -50.42 -25.31 -25.68
C VAL A 419 -50.40 -25.52 -27.19
N VAL A 420 -50.01 -26.72 -27.60
CA VAL A 420 -50.23 -27.26 -28.94
C VAL A 420 -51.74 -27.45 -29.11
N SER A 421 -52.46 -26.34 -29.15
CA SER A 421 -53.83 -26.25 -29.62
C SER A 421 -53.91 -25.05 -30.54
N GLN A 422 -53.03 -25.03 -31.53
CA GLN A 422 -53.22 -24.28 -32.76
C GLN A 422 -52.99 -25.23 -33.93
N LEU A 423 -54.03 -26.02 -34.21
CA LEU A 423 -54.22 -26.74 -35.47
C LEU A 423 -54.28 -25.81 -36.69
N ILE A 424 -54.21 -24.49 -36.53
CA ILE A 424 -54.45 -23.52 -37.60
C ILE A 424 -53.68 -22.24 -37.32
N GLY A 425 -52.73 -21.89 -38.18
CA GLY A 425 -52.28 -20.52 -38.40
C GLY A 425 -51.31 -19.92 -37.38
N THR A 426 -50.32 -19.22 -37.89
CA THR A 426 -49.41 -18.32 -37.19
C THR A 426 -50.14 -17.49 -36.12
N PRO A 427 -49.69 -17.41 -34.86
CA PRO A 427 -50.16 -16.36 -33.99
C PRO A 427 -49.41 -15.07 -34.36
N VAL A 428 -49.96 -14.32 -35.30
CA VAL A 428 -49.68 -12.89 -35.48
C VAL A 428 -50.34 -12.06 -34.34
N SER A 429 -50.88 -12.70 -33.30
CA SER A 429 -51.77 -12.07 -32.31
C SER A 429 -51.33 -12.20 -30.85
N ALA A 430 -50.03 -12.05 -30.56
CA ALA A 430 -49.57 -11.68 -29.21
C ALA A 430 -49.21 -10.18 -29.08
N TYR A 431 -49.40 -9.38 -30.14
CA TYR A 431 -49.10 -7.93 -30.15
C TYR A 431 -50.28 -7.03 -29.80
N ARG A 432 -51.40 -7.56 -29.32
CA ARG A 432 -52.52 -6.73 -28.87
C ARG A 432 -53.14 -7.26 -27.58
N ASN A 433 -52.48 -6.98 -26.47
CA ASN A 433 -53.19 -6.63 -25.25
C ASN A 433 -52.44 -5.47 -24.58
N TYR A 434 -53.00 -4.28 -24.77
CA TYR A 434 -52.60 -3.06 -24.08
C TYR A 434 -52.81 -3.25 -22.56
N GLY A 435 -51.80 -2.91 -21.76
CA GLY A 435 -52.01 -2.54 -20.36
C GLY A 435 -51.19 -3.25 -19.28
N SER A 436 -49.93 -3.65 -19.52
CA SER A 436 -48.97 -3.92 -18.43
C SER A 436 -47.53 -3.90 -18.96
N THR A 437 -46.69 -3.05 -18.38
CA THR A 437 -45.34 -2.66 -18.81
C THR A 437 -44.24 -3.71 -18.61
N LYS A 438 -44.51 -4.99 -18.90
CA LYS A 438 -43.46 -6.01 -19.06
C LYS A 438 -43.89 -7.02 -20.12
N GLU A 439 -43.36 -6.89 -21.34
CA GLU A 439 -43.39 -7.97 -22.34
C GLU A 439 -42.68 -9.19 -21.73
N VAL A 440 -43.44 -10.21 -21.36
CA VAL A 440 -42.87 -11.48 -20.89
C VAL A 440 -42.23 -12.15 -22.11
N LEU A 441 -40.90 -12.09 -22.19
CA LEU A 441 -40.16 -12.68 -23.31
C LEU A 441 -40.33 -14.21 -23.27
N LEU A 442 -40.91 -14.78 -24.33
CA LEU A 442 -40.98 -16.24 -24.48
C LEU A 442 -39.58 -16.85 -24.32
N TRP A 443 -39.49 -17.94 -23.58
CA TRP A 443 -38.24 -18.65 -23.29
C TRP A 443 -37.41 -18.96 -24.55
N GLU A 444 -38.07 -19.37 -25.63
CA GLU A 444 -37.45 -19.67 -26.92
C GLU A 444 -36.72 -18.46 -27.52
N HIS A 445 -37.29 -17.27 -27.37
CA HIS A 445 -36.66 -16.03 -27.82
C HIS A 445 -35.48 -15.64 -26.91
N LYS A 446 -35.48 -16.05 -25.64
CA LYS A 446 -34.31 -15.89 -24.75
C LYS A 446 -33.17 -16.80 -25.19
N LEU A 447 -33.44 -18.07 -25.52
CA LEU A 447 -32.43 -19.02 -26.00
C LEU A 447 -31.76 -18.54 -27.30
N LEU A 448 -32.55 -18.07 -28.28
CA LEU A 448 -32.01 -17.54 -29.53
C LEU A 448 -31.16 -16.27 -29.33
N LYS A 449 -31.57 -15.38 -28.42
CA LYS A 449 -30.78 -14.17 -28.08
C LYS A 449 -29.47 -14.52 -27.39
N VAL A 450 -29.47 -15.51 -26.48
CA VAL A 450 -28.22 -15.98 -25.86
C VAL A 450 -27.33 -16.68 -26.90
N LEU A 451 -27.90 -17.43 -27.84
CA LEU A 451 -27.13 -18.04 -28.93
C LEU A 451 -26.45 -16.98 -29.80
N ALA A 452 -27.17 -15.93 -30.18
CA ALA A 452 -26.60 -14.79 -30.91
C ALA A 452 -25.49 -14.09 -30.10
N ASN A 453 -25.68 -13.94 -28.79
CA ASN A 453 -24.67 -13.38 -27.88
C ASN A 453 -23.42 -14.26 -27.80
N CYS A 454 -23.57 -15.59 -27.70
CA CYS A 454 -22.44 -16.53 -27.73
C CYS A 454 -21.66 -16.40 -29.04
N GLN A 455 -22.34 -16.41 -30.19
CA GLN A 455 -21.68 -16.26 -31.50
C GLN A 455 -20.93 -14.94 -31.65
N TYR A 456 -21.54 -13.84 -31.21
CA TYR A 456 -20.90 -12.53 -31.24
C TYR A 456 -19.67 -12.46 -30.33
N MET A 457 -19.74 -13.11 -29.16
CA MET A 457 -18.62 -13.23 -28.25
C MET A 457 -17.44 -13.99 -28.86
N THR A 458 -17.71 -15.15 -29.47
CA THR A 458 -16.67 -16.00 -30.07
C THR A 458 -15.99 -15.34 -31.28
N ASN A 459 -16.77 -14.65 -32.12
CA ASN A 459 -16.27 -14.11 -33.38
C ASN A 459 -15.63 -12.72 -33.27
N THR A 460 -16.16 -11.85 -32.39
CA THR A 460 -15.79 -10.43 -32.37
C THR A 460 -15.20 -9.99 -31.03
N VAL A 461 -15.92 -10.20 -29.93
CA VAL A 461 -15.55 -9.62 -28.63
C VAL A 461 -14.27 -10.24 -28.06
N LEU A 462 -14.09 -11.56 -28.15
CA LEU A 462 -12.85 -12.21 -27.68
C LEU A 462 -11.60 -11.74 -28.44
N ASN A 463 -11.72 -11.48 -29.75
CA ASN A 463 -10.62 -10.97 -30.57
C ASN A 463 -10.27 -9.52 -30.21
N ASN A 464 -11.28 -8.66 -30.05
CA ASN A 464 -11.07 -7.28 -29.60
C ASN A 464 -10.42 -7.23 -28.22
N ILE A 465 -10.89 -8.05 -27.29
CA ILE A 465 -10.32 -8.16 -25.95
C ILE A 465 -8.86 -8.63 -26.01
N PHE A 466 -8.54 -9.62 -26.84
CA PHE A 466 -7.15 -10.06 -27.03
C PHE A 466 -6.24 -8.95 -27.52
N GLU A 467 -6.68 -8.16 -28.50
CA GLU A 467 -5.92 -7.00 -28.97
C GLU A 467 -5.74 -5.96 -27.87
N LEU A 468 -6.76 -5.72 -27.04
CA LEU A 468 -6.69 -4.77 -25.92
C LEU A 468 -5.65 -5.19 -24.89
N PHE A 469 -5.63 -6.47 -24.49
CA PHE A 469 -4.64 -7.00 -23.55
C PHE A 469 -3.20 -6.95 -24.11
N ASN A 470 -3.02 -7.25 -25.40
CA ASN A 470 -1.70 -7.14 -26.04
C ASN A 470 -1.23 -5.68 -26.14
N LYS A 471 -2.12 -4.75 -26.50
CA LYS A 471 -1.83 -3.31 -26.56
C LYS A 471 -1.54 -2.71 -25.18
N SER A 472 -2.07 -3.29 -24.10
CA SER A 472 -1.81 -2.86 -22.73
C SER A 472 -0.55 -3.47 -22.10
N GLY A 473 0.15 -4.37 -22.81
CA GLY A 473 1.38 -5.03 -22.31
C GLY A 473 1.12 -6.25 -21.43
N ILE A 474 -0.11 -6.77 -21.40
CA ILE A 474 -0.46 -8.02 -20.71
C ILE A 474 -0.28 -9.18 -21.70
N ALA A 475 0.75 -9.99 -21.49
CA ALA A 475 1.03 -11.14 -22.35
C ALA A 475 0.01 -12.25 -22.11
N MET A 476 -1.00 -12.34 -22.97
CA MET A 476 -1.92 -13.47 -22.98
C MET A 476 -1.46 -14.54 -23.98
N SER A 477 -1.40 -15.79 -23.52
CA SER A 477 -1.18 -16.92 -24.43
C SER A 477 -2.40 -17.13 -25.34
N ARG A 478 -2.16 -17.24 -26.65
CA ARG A 478 -3.21 -17.58 -27.63
C ARG A 478 -3.92 -18.89 -27.29
N ALA A 479 -3.19 -19.86 -26.73
CA ALA A 479 -3.76 -21.15 -26.32
C ALA A 479 -4.80 -21.01 -25.19
N SER A 480 -4.67 -20.02 -24.31
CA SER A 480 -5.66 -19.76 -23.25
C SER A 480 -6.97 -19.23 -23.83
N ILE A 481 -6.89 -18.43 -24.90
CA ILE A 481 -8.05 -17.87 -25.59
C ILE A 481 -8.76 -18.94 -26.39
N GLU A 482 -8.02 -19.79 -27.10
CA GLU A 482 -8.61 -20.93 -27.82
C GLU A 482 -9.37 -21.86 -26.87
N LYS A 483 -8.87 -22.10 -25.65
CA LYS A 483 -9.60 -22.85 -24.61
C LYS A 483 -10.91 -22.18 -24.22
N ILE A 484 -10.92 -20.85 -24.09
CA ILE A 484 -12.11 -20.07 -23.75
C ILE A 484 -13.10 -20.08 -24.93
N MET A 485 -12.63 -19.87 -26.16
CA MET A 485 -13.44 -19.97 -27.38
C MET A 485 -14.12 -21.34 -27.47
N ASN A 486 -13.38 -22.42 -27.23
CA ASN A 486 -13.93 -23.77 -27.21
C ASN A 486 -15.04 -23.94 -26.16
N LYS A 487 -14.90 -23.33 -24.97
CA LYS A 487 -15.95 -23.35 -23.94
C LYS A 487 -17.22 -22.62 -24.40
N PHE A 488 -17.09 -21.44 -25.01
CA PHE A 488 -18.25 -20.72 -25.57
C PHE A 488 -18.89 -21.45 -26.74
N SER A 489 -18.11 -22.10 -27.61
CA SER A 489 -18.63 -22.94 -28.70
C SER A 489 -19.37 -24.18 -28.20
N VAL A 490 -18.93 -24.78 -27.08
CA VAL A 490 -19.67 -25.87 -26.43
C VAL A 490 -21.00 -25.37 -25.87
N LEU A 491 -21.02 -24.22 -25.19
CA LEU A 491 -22.26 -23.62 -24.70
C LEU A 491 -23.21 -23.28 -25.86
N GLU A 492 -22.71 -22.75 -26.97
CA GLU A 492 -23.50 -22.50 -28.17
C GLU A 492 -24.20 -23.77 -28.67
N LYS A 493 -23.46 -24.89 -28.76
CA LYS A 493 -24.03 -26.19 -29.16
C LYS A 493 -25.09 -26.67 -28.18
N THR A 494 -24.83 -26.61 -26.88
CA THR A 494 -25.80 -27.04 -25.86
C THR A 494 -27.07 -26.19 -25.91
N VAL A 495 -26.95 -24.86 -26.04
CA VAL A 495 -28.11 -23.97 -26.16
C VAL A 495 -28.91 -24.26 -27.44
N LEU A 496 -28.22 -24.57 -28.55
CA LEU A 496 -28.86 -24.96 -29.80
C LEU A 496 -29.59 -26.30 -29.67
N GLU A 497 -28.98 -27.30 -29.05
CA GLU A 497 -29.58 -28.62 -28.79
C GLU A 497 -30.85 -28.48 -27.95
N THR A 498 -30.79 -27.74 -26.82
CA THR A 498 -31.98 -27.48 -25.98
C THR A 498 -33.09 -26.76 -26.73
N TYR A 499 -32.75 -25.80 -27.60
CA TYR A 499 -33.74 -25.12 -28.44
C TYR A 499 -34.37 -26.08 -29.47
N LEU A 500 -33.56 -26.96 -30.07
CA LEU A 500 -34.04 -27.95 -31.04
C LEU A 500 -34.95 -28.99 -30.39
N GLU A 501 -34.58 -29.52 -29.22
CA GLU A 501 -35.39 -30.45 -28.42
C GLU A 501 -36.77 -29.85 -28.12
N GLN A 502 -36.80 -28.61 -27.63
CA GLN A 502 -38.05 -27.90 -27.32
C GLN A 502 -38.96 -27.74 -28.55
N LYS A 503 -38.40 -27.61 -29.76
CA LYS A 503 -39.17 -27.52 -31.01
C LYS A 503 -39.52 -28.88 -31.60
N SER A 504 -38.70 -29.90 -31.41
CA SER A 504 -38.94 -31.24 -31.94
C SER A 504 -39.97 -32.00 -31.12
N ASP A 505 -39.98 -31.87 -29.79
CA ASP A 505 -40.87 -32.68 -28.92
C ASP A 505 -42.36 -32.47 -29.24
N PRO A 506 -42.87 -31.23 -29.43
CA PRO A 506 -44.26 -31.01 -29.84
C PRO A 506 -44.58 -31.58 -31.23
N LEU A 507 -43.60 -31.54 -32.15
CA LEU A 507 -43.77 -32.07 -33.50
C LEU A 507 -43.82 -33.60 -33.47
N VAL A 508 -42.96 -34.25 -32.71
CA VAL A 508 -42.98 -35.70 -32.49
C VAL A 508 -44.30 -36.10 -31.83
N GLY A 509 -44.73 -35.39 -30.78
CA GLY A 509 -46.01 -35.63 -30.12
C GLY A 509 -47.24 -35.36 -30.99
N THR A 510 -47.12 -34.61 -32.08
CA THR A 510 -48.18 -34.44 -33.08
C THR A 510 -48.13 -35.52 -34.15
N ILE A 511 -46.92 -35.89 -34.58
CA ILE A 511 -46.70 -36.89 -35.64
C ILE A 511 -47.07 -38.28 -35.14
N GLU A 512 -46.66 -38.65 -33.92
CA GLU A 512 -46.87 -40.00 -33.37
C GLU A 512 -48.36 -40.40 -33.33
N PRO A 513 -49.31 -39.60 -32.80
CA PRO A 513 -50.73 -39.93 -32.87
C PRO A 513 -51.26 -39.95 -34.31
N SER A 514 -50.79 -39.03 -35.18
CA SER A 514 -51.24 -38.93 -36.57
C SER A 514 -50.83 -40.13 -37.43
N MET A 515 -49.71 -40.78 -37.11
CA MET A 515 -49.26 -42.02 -37.75
C MET A 515 -50.23 -43.18 -37.51
N TYR A 516 -50.92 -43.21 -36.36
CA TYR A 516 -51.88 -44.27 -36.01
C TYR A 516 -53.34 -43.92 -36.39
N LEU A 517 -53.62 -42.67 -36.75
CA LEU A 517 -54.95 -42.20 -37.17
C LEU A 517 -55.29 -42.60 -38.62
N GLY A 518 -54.30 -42.78 -39.48
CA GLY A 518 -54.47 -43.37 -40.80
C GLY A 518 -54.52 -44.89 -40.70
N LYS A 519 -55.56 -45.54 -41.22
CA LYS A 519 -55.54 -46.97 -41.51
C LYS A 519 -54.51 -47.23 -42.62
N PHE A 520 -53.22 -47.25 -42.26
CA PHE A 520 -52.15 -47.61 -43.18
C PHE A 520 -52.27 -49.10 -43.47
N ASP A 521 -52.80 -49.44 -44.64
CA ASP A 521 -52.64 -50.77 -45.22
C ASP A 521 -51.19 -50.86 -45.73
N TRP A 522 -50.30 -51.40 -44.90
CA TRP A 522 -48.87 -51.55 -45.20
C TRP A 522 -48.60 -52.49 -46.38
N ASP A 523 -49.62 -53.20 -46.88
CA ASP A 523 -49.55 -54.18 -47.97
C ASP A 523 -50.15 -53.69 -49.31
N CYS A 524 -50.61 -52.44 -49.43
CA CYS A 524 -51.22 -51.94 -50.67
C CYS A 524 -50.22 -51.28 -51.64
N VAL A 525 -49.93 -51.95 -52.76
CA VAL A 525 -49.29 -51.34 -53.95
C VAL A 525 -50.39 -50.81 -54.88
N ASN A 526 -50.96 -49.65 -54.58
CA ASN A 526 -51.81 -48.90 -55.52
C ASN A 526 -51.17 -47.56 -55.89
N PRO A 527 -51.31 -47.09 -57.14
CA PRO A 527 -50.68 -45.84 -57.58
C PRO A 527 -51.32 -44.66 -56.84
N VAL A 528 -50.49 -43.95 -56.08
CA VAL A 528 -50.90 -42.87 -55.19
C VAL A 528 -51.49 -41.72 -55.99
N SER A 529 -52.81 -41.54 -55.93
CA SER A 529 -53.47 -40.31 -56.35
C SER A 529 -53.85 -39.53 -55.10
N LEU A 530 -53.10 -38.44 -54.86
CA LEU A 530 -53.28 -37.43 -53.82
C LEU A 530 -52.76 -37.79 -52.41
N ILE A 531 -51.48 -37.45 -52.16
CA ILE A 531 -50.96 -37.17 -50.81
C ILE A 531 -51.50 -35.79 -50.37
N LEU A 532 -52.76 -35.74 -49.94
CA LEU A 532 -53.37 -34.60 -49.27
C LEU A 532 -53.85 -35.16 -47.93
N ASP A 533 -53.06 -35.12 -46.86
CA ASP A 533 -53.04 -33.95 -45.98
C ASP A 533 -51.71 -33.72 -45.23
N TYR A 534 -50.67 -34.53 -45.48
CA TYR A 534 -49.40 -34.40 -44.75
C TYR A 534 -48.48 -33.26 -45.26
N ASN A 535 -48.63 -32.81 -46.51
CA ASN A 535 -47.69 -31.86 -47.14
C ASN A 535 -48.21 -30.41 -47.27
N LYS A 536 -49.42 -30.08 -46.81
CA LYS A 536 -49.87 -28.67 -46.79
C LYS A 536 -49.05 -27.78 -45.86
N ASN A 537 -48.29 -28.37 -44.93
CA ASN A 537 -47.50 -27.65 -43.93
C ASN A 537 -46.06 -27.30 -44.37
N LYS A 538 -45.66 -27.55 -45.62
CA LYS A 538 -44.31 -27.23 -46.13
C LYS A 538 -44.23 -26.30 -47.35
N ASN A 539 -45.33 -25.66 -47.75
CA ASN A 539 -45.26 -24.61 -48.79
C ASN A 539 -44.95 -23.25 -48.17
N VAL A 540 -43.65 -22.92 -48.12
CA VAL A 540 -43.16 -21.55 -48.23
C VAL A 540 -43.75 -20.97 -49.52
N LYS A 541 -44.68 -20.02 -49.40
CA LYS A 541 -44.98 -19.13 -50.51
C LYS A 541 -43.73 -18.29 -50.78
N SER A 542 -43.00 -18.66 -51.82
CA SER A 542 -42.19 -17.72 -52.57
C SER A 542 -43.13 -16.67 -53.18
N HIS A 543 -43.08 -15.45 -52.65
CA HIS A 543 -43.47 -14.28 -53.42
C HIS A 543 -42.26 -13.34 -53.46
N LEU A 544 -41.87 -13.04 -54.71
CA LEU A 544 -41.23 -11.81 -55.14
C LEU A 544 -41.79 -10.58 -54.43
#